data_AF-A0A7J7UDP9-F1
#
_entry.id   AF-A0A7J7UDP9-F1
#
_cell.length_a   1.000
_cell.length_b   1.000
_cell.length_c   1.000
_cell.angle_alpha   90.00
_cell.angle_beta   90.00
_cell.angle_gamma   90.00
#
_symmetry.space_group_name_H-M   'P 1'
#
loop_
_entity.id
_entity.type
_entity.pdbx_description
1 polymer ?
#
loop_
_entity_poly.entity_id
_entity_poly.type
_entity_poly.pdbx_seq_one_letter_code
_entity_poly.pdbx_strand_id
1 'polypeptide(L)'
;MATADSLSLFTGLGLSEHKARETLKNAALSAQLREAATQAQRTLGSAIDKATGTLLYGLASRLRDPRRLSFLVSYVADKKIHTEPQLSAALEYVRSHPLDPIDTADFERECGVGIVVTPEQIEEAVEVTINRHRPQLLEERYHFNMGLLMGERACEGAALLSSHAFSSGVIRGSRQRGRSPLKRGLALAGLAQ
;
A
#
# COMPACT_ATOMS: atom_id res chain seq x y z
N MET A 1 12.65 15.84 -28.68
CA MET A 1 13.02 14.41 -28.58
C MET A 1 13.02 13.91 -27.13
N ALA A 2 13.55 14.66 -26.14
CA ALA A 2 13.58 14.25 -24.73
C ALA A 2 12.21 13.96 -24.04
N THR A 3 11.11 14.51 -24.54
CA THR A 3 9.77 14.33 -23.97
C THR A 3 9.15 12.97 -24.29
N ALA A 4 9.41 12.43 -25.49
CA ALA A 4 8.90 11.13 -25.92
C ALA A 4 9.60 10.00 -25.15
N ASP A 5 10.92 10.12 -24.96
CA ASP A 5 11.70 9.17 -24.16
C ASP A 5 11.24 9.17 -22.69
N SER A 6 10.91 10.35 -22.15
CA SER A 6 10.43 10.47 -20.77
C SER A 6 9.04 9.86 -20.59
N LEU A 7 8.15 10.00 -21.58
CA LEU A 7 6.82 9.39 -21.54
C LEU A 7 6.91 7.86 -21.56
N SER A 8 7.73 7.30 -22.45
CA SER A 8 7.98 5.85 -22.53
C SER A 8 8.63 5.30 -21.25
N LEU A 9 9.53 6.07 -20.64
CA LEU A 9 10.15 5.72 -19.36
C LEU A 9 9.11 5.68 -18.24
N PHE A 10 8.24 6.69 -18.14
CA PHE A 10 7.20 6.77 -17.11
C PHE A 10 6.13 5.69 -17.26
N THR A 11 5.70 5.37 -18.49
CA THR A 11 4.79 4.26 -18.73
C THR A 11 5.46 2.91 -18.46
N GLY A 12 6.75 2.78 -18.74
CA GLY A 12 7.58 1.61 -18.38
C GLY A 12 7.67 1.38 -16.87
N LEU A 13 7.68 2.45 -16.06
CA LEU A 13 7.63 2.39 -14.60
C LEU A 13 6.24 1.97 -14.05
N GLY A 14 5.24 1.75 -14.91
CA GLY A 14 3.89 1.33 -14.51
C GLY A 14 2.90 2.47 -14.30
N LEU A 15 3.23 3.71 -14.70
CA LEU A 15 2.28 4.83 -14.68
C LEU A 15 1.31 4.72 -15.86
N SER A 16 0.05 5.12 -15.64
CA SER A 16 -0.90 5.28 -16.74
C SER A 16 -0.45 6.42 -17.66
N GLU A 17 -0.78 6.32 -18.95
CA GLU A 17 -0.40 7.35 -19.93
C GLU A 17 -0.90 8.75 -19.52
N HIS A 18 -2.10 8.82 -18.92
CA HIS A 18 -2.64 10.06 -18.37
C HIS A 18 -1.75 10.62 -17.24
N LYS A 19 -1.37 9.81 -16.25
CA LYS A 19 -0.50 10.26 -15.15
C LYS A 19 0.90 10.63 -15.65
N ALA A 20 1.44 9.90 -16.62
CA ALA A 20 2.73 10.21 -17.23
C ALA A 20 2.71 11.60 -17.91
N ARG A 21 1.63 11.90 -18.66
CA ARG A 21 1.45 13.23 -19.30
C ARG A 21 1.31 14.36 -18.29
N GLU A 22 0.57 14.14 -17.20
CA GLU A 22 0.48 15.11 -16.11
C GLU A 22 1.84 15.35 -15.43
N THR A 23 2.60 14.28 -15.20
CA THR A 23 3.93 14.35 -14.59
C THR A 23 4.91 15.12 -15.48
N LEU A 24 4.82 14.96 -16.80
CA LEU A 24 5.65 15.70 -17.76
C LEU A 24 5.36 17.20 -17.79
N LYS A 25 4.17 17.66 -17.39
CA LYS A 25 3.88 19.09 -17.23
C LYS A 25 4.69 19.69 -16.08
N ASN A 26 5.04 18.90 -15.08
CA ASN A 26 5.87 19.32 -13.96
C ASN A 26 7.35 19.00 -14.24
N ALA A 27 8.09 20.01 -14.70
CA ALA A 27 9.50 19.87 -15.04
C ALA A 27 10.38 19.40 -13.86
N ALA A 28 10.08 19.85 -12.64
CA ALA A 28 10.85 19.48 -11.45
C ALA A 28 10.61 18.01 -11.08
N LEU A 29 9.34 17.59 -11.00
CA LEU A 29 8.97 16.22 -10.68
C LEU A 29 9.44 15.23 -11.76
N SER A 30 9.30 15.58 -13.03
CA SER A 30 9.76 14.73 -14.13
C SER A 30 11.28 14.56 -14.15
N ALA A 31 12.04 15.61 -13.82
CA ALA A 31 13.49 15.51 -13.65
C ALA A 31 13.88 14.59 -12.48
N GLN A 32 13.26 14.79 -11.30
CA GLN A 32 13.51 13.94 -10.13
C GLN A 32 13.15 12.47 -10.37
N LEU A 33 11.99 12.21 -11.00
CA LEU A 33 11.55 10.86 -11.31
C LEU A 33 12.48 10.16 -12.31
N ARG A 34 12.95 10.90 -13.32
CA ARG A 34 13.92 10.38 -14.29
C ARG A 34 15.25 10.04 -13.62
N GLU A 35 15.73 10.91 -12.73
CA GLU A 35 16.95 10.66 -11.97
C GLU A 35 16.81 9.42 -11.07
N ALA A 36 15.70 9.34 -10.31
CA ALA A 36 15.39 8.18 -9.48
C ALA A 36 15.32 6.88 -10.27
N ALA A 37 14.64 6.88 -11.42
CA ALA A 37 14.56 5.71 -12.29
C ALA A 37 15.93 5.30 -12.87
N THR A 38 16.74 6.28 -13.28
CA THR A 38 18.10 6.01 -13.79
C THR A 38 18.98 5.39 -12.71
N GLN A 39 18.90 5.89 -11.48
CA GLN A 39 19.65 5.36 -10.35
C GLN A 39 19.16 3.96 -9.97
N ALA A 40 17.84 3.75 -9.88
CA ALA A 40 17.26 2.44 -9.62
C ALA A 40 17.69 1.40 -10.66
N GLN A 41 17.67 1.76 -11.94
CA GLN A 41 18.08 0.87 -13.03
C GLN A 41 19.57 0.52 -12.97
N ARG A 42 20.43 1.46 -12.54
CA ARG A 42 21.86 1.18 -12.33
C ARG A 42 22.08 0.20 -11.18
N THR A 43 21.34 0.34 -10.08
CA THR A 43 21.44 -0.54 -8.92
C THR A 43 20.88 -1.93 -9.20
N LEU A 44 19.73 -2.02 -9.86
CA LEU A 44 19.05 -3.28 -10.18
C LEU A 44 19.70 -4.06 -11.34
N GLY A 45 20.42 -3.37 -12.24
CA GLY A 45 21.01 -3.95 -13.46
C GLY A 45 20.00 -4.61 -14.41
N SER A 46 18.69 -4.46 -14.15
CA SER A 46 17.58 -5.17 -14.78
C SER A 46 16.37 -4.26 -14.93
N ALA A 47 15.32 -4.73 -15.60
CA ALA A 47 14.10 -3.96 -15.80
C ALA A 47 13.40 -3.67 -14.45
N ILE A 48 12.97 -2.43 -14.26
CA ILE A 48 12.24 -1.99 -13.07
C ILE A 48 10.82 -2.57 -13.11
N ASP A 49 10.43 -3.28 -12.05
CA ASP A 49 9.07 -3.80 -11.93
C ASP A 49 8.05 -2.66 -11.74
N LYS A 50 6.81 -2.86 -12.21
CA LYS A 50 5.75 -1.86 -12.10
C LYS A 50 5.44 -1.46 -10.65
N ALA A 51 5.55 -2.39 -9.69
CA ALA A 51 5.37 -2.09 -8.29
C ALA A 51 6.47 -1.13 -7.78
N THR A 52 7.72 -1.40 -8.16
CA THR A 52 8.88 -0.57 -7.82
C THR A 52 8.76 0.82 -8.45
N GLY A 53 8.34 0.90 -9.72
CA GLY A 53 8.15 2.18 -10.40
C GLY A 53 7.02 3.03 -9.80
N THR A 54 5.97 2.41 -9.27
CA THR A 54 4.92 3.11 -8.52
C THR A 54 5.46 3.73 -7.23
N LEU A 55 6.32 2.99 -6.50
CA LEU A 55 6.98 3.50 -5.29
C LEU A 55 7.96 4.63 -5.61
N LEU A 56 8.74 4.50 -6.68
CA LEU A 56 9.65 5.56 -7.15
C LEU A 56 8.89 6.84 -7.51
N TYR A 57 7.70 6.72 -8.11
CA TYR A 57 6.81 7.85 -8.34
C TYR A 57 6.31 8.48 -7.03
N GLY A 58 5.88 7.65 -6.08
CA GLY A 58 5.49 8.10 -4.73
C GLY A 58 6.62 8.88 -4.04
N LEU A 59 7.84 8.37 -4.14
CA LEU A 59 9.05 8.99 -3.61
C LEU A 59 9.32 10.34 -4.30
N ALA A 60 9.38 10.38 -5.63
CA ALA A 60 9.67 11.60 -6.38
C ALA A 60 8.62 12.70 -6.14
N SER A 61 7.36 12.34 -5.98
CA SER A 61 6.27 13.31 -5.76
C SER A 61 6.26 13.95 -4.37
N ARG A 62 6.85 13.28 -3.36
CA ARG A 62 6.81 13.72 -1.97
C ARG A 62 8.18 14.18 -1.44
N LEU A 63 9.27 13.75 -2.07
CA LEU A 63 10.62 14.06 -1.65
C LEU A 63 11.01 15.49 -2.03
N ARG A 64 11.33 16.29 -1.00
CA ARG A 64 11.82 17.67 -1.17
C ARG A 64 13.35 17.76 -1.20
N ASP A 65 14.04 16.79 -0.62
CA ASP A 65 15.50 16.78 -0.51
C ASP A 65 16.15 15.88 -1.57
N PRO A 66 16.74 16.44 -2.64
CA PRO A 66 17.35 15.66 -3.71
C PRO A 66 18.62 14.91 -3.25
N ARG A 67 19.31 15.36 -2.20
CA ARG A 67 20.53 14.71 -1.67
C ARG A 67 20.27 13.29 -1.17
N ARG A 68 19.08 13.04 -0.62
CA ARG A 68 18.68 11.76 -0.02
C ARG A 68 17.90 10.86 -0.98
N LEU A 69 17.64 11.36 -2.19
CA LEU A 69 17.01 10.60 -3.26
C LEU A 69 17.83 9.34 -3.55
N SER A 70 19.15 9.45 -3.72
CA SER A 70 20.00 8.31 -4.03
C SER A 70 20.02 7.24 -2.94
N PHE A 71 19.97 7.67 -1.68
CA PHE A 71 19.88 6.75 -0.55
C PHE A 71 18.56 5.97 -0.60
N LEU A 72 17.43 6.66 -0.64
CA LEU A 72 16.10 6.02 -0.65
C LEU A 72 15.87 5.16 -1.89
N VAL A 73 16.35 5.59 -3.07
CA VAL A 73 16.25 4.82 -4.30
C VAL A 73 17.01 3.50 -4.20
N SER A 74 18.17 3.48 -3.54
CA SER A 74 18.92 2.24 -3.30
C SER A 74 18.11 1.27 -2.43
N TYR A 75 17.46 1.75 -1.37
CA TYR A 75 16.59 0.92 -0.51
C TYR A 75 15.37 0.36 -1.25
N VAL A 76 14.77 1.14 -2.16
CA VAL A 76 13.66 0.69 -3.00
C VAL A 76 14.15 -0.32 -4.06
N ALA A 77 15.33 -0.10 -4.64
CA ALA A 77 15.97 -1.01 -5.59
C ALA A 77 16.35 -2.36 -4.96
N ASP A 78 16.90 -2.34 -3.74
CA ASP A 78 17.18 -3.53 -2.93
C ASP A 78 15.91 -4.22 -2.40
N LYS A 79 14.71 -3.71 -2.71
CA LYS A 79 13.41 -4.19 -2.23
C LYS A 79 13.26 -4.21 -0.70
N LYS A 80 14.14 -3.50 0.02
CA LYS A 80 14.01 -3.27 1.46
C LYS A 80 12.74 -2.47 1.77
N ILE A 81 12.43 -1.49 0.92
CA ILE A 81 11.18 -0.73 0.95
C ILE A 81 10.33 -1.17 -0.25
N HIS A 82 9.22 -1.85 0.03
CA HIS A 82 8.31 -2.37 -1.01
C HIS A 82 6.84 -2.03 -0.75
N THR A 83 6.55 -1.30 0.33
CA THR A 83 5.19 -0.91 0.70
C THR A 83 5.06 0.61 0.85
N GLU A 84 3.87 1.13 0.56
CA GLU A 84 3.53 2.55 0.71
C GLU A 84 3.71 3.11 2.14
N PRO A 85 3.35 2.39 3.24
CA PRO A 85 3.60 2.87 4.60
C PRO A 85 5.08 2.97 4.92
N GLN A 86 5.90 1.99 4.51
CA GLN A 86 7.36 2.05 4.70
C GLN A 86 7.96 3.25 3.95
N LEU A 87 7.49 3.51 2.73
CA LEU A 87 7.91 4.70 1.97
C LEU A 87 7.51 5.99 2.68
N SER A 88 6.30 6.05 3.25
CA SER A 88 5.80 7.22 3.96
C SER A 88 6.58 7.46 5.27
N ALA A 89 6.89 6.39 6.01
CA ALA A 89 7.75 6.44 7.19
C ALA A 89 9.17 6.89 6.85
N ALA A 90 9.75 6.38 5.76
CA ALA A 90 11.07 6.79 5.29
C ALA A 90 11.14 8.28 4.93
N LEU A 91 10.10 8.81 4.27
CA LEU A 91 9.99 10.23 3.95
C LEU A 91 9.85 11.09 5.21
N GLU A 92 9.10 10.62 6.21
CA GLU A 92 8.94 11.29 7.49
C GLU A 92 10.24 11.30 8.31
N TYR A 93 10.97 10.18 8.29
CA TYR A 93 12.29 10.08 8.92
C TYR A 93 13.29 11.06 8.31
N VAL A 94 13.35 11.11 6.97
CA VAL A 94 14.22 12.06 6.25
C VAL A 94 13.85 13.51 6.57
N ARG A 95 12.56 13.81 6.73
CA ARG A 95 12.09 15.16 7.08
C ARG A 95 12.44 15.55 8.52
N SER A 96 12.38 14.61 9.45
CA SER A 96 12.64 14.83 10.88
C SER A 96 14.14 14.83 11.24
N HIS A 97 14.98 14.20 10.42
CA HIS A 97 16.43 14.11 10.63
C HIS A 97 17.22 14.82 9.52
N PRO A 98 17.26 16.16 9.49
CA PRO A 98 17.99 16.93 8.47
C PRO A 98 19.53 16.88 8.65
N LEU A 99 20.03 16.30 9.74
CA LEU A 99 21.46 16.17 10.03
C LEU A 99 22.05 14.96 9.31
N ASP A 100 23.26 15.12 8.79
CA ASP A 100 24.07 14.05 8.20
C ASP A 100 25.22 13.69 9.16
N PRO A 101 25.59 12.41 9.32
CA PRO A 101 25.09 11.24 8.58
C PRO A 101 23.78 10.66 9.13
N ILE A 102 22.98 10.04 8.24
CA ILE A 102 21.82 9.22 8.63
C ILE A 102 22.33 7.96 9.32
N ASP A 103 21.82 7.67 10.51
CA ASP A 103 22.01 6.36 11.14
C ASP A 103 21.18 5.33 10.38
N THR A 104 21.86 4.45 9.64
CA THR A 104 21.18 3.43 8.83
C THR A 104 20.42 2.43 9.68
N ALA A 105 20.88 2.13 10.91
CA ALA A 105 20.21 1.16 11.77
C ALA A 105 18.93 1.74 12.37
N ASP A 106 18.98 3.01 12.79
CA ASP A 106 17.79 3.71 13.27
C ASP A 106 16.77 3.93 12.15
N PHE A 107 17.23 4.32 10.95
CA PHE A 107 16.39 4.43 9.76
C PHE A 107 15.71 3.10 9.40
N GLU A 108 16.46 1.99 9.36
CA GLU A 108 15.89 0.68 9.04
C GLU A 108 14.85 0.24 10.07
N ARG A 109 15.08 0.54 11.35
CA ARG A 109 14.12 0.27 12.43
C ARG A 109 12.85 1.09 12.29
N GLU A 110 12.95 2.40 12.13
CA GLU A 110 11.78 3.29 12.02
C GLU A 110 10.98 3.05 10.73
N CYS A 111 11.66 2.66 9.65
CA CYS A 111 11.01 2.29 8.39
C CYS A 111 10.46 0.87 8.39
N GLY A 112 10.74 0.07 9.43
CA GLY A 112 10.33 -1.33 9.49
C GLY A 112 10.92 -2.19 8.38
N VAL A 113 12.17 -1.92 7.98
CA VAL A 113 12.90 -2.72 6.99
C VAL A 113 13.21 -4.09 7.61
N GLY A 114 12.77 -5.16 6.94
CA GLY A 114 12.94 -6.53 7.44
C GLY A 114 11.90 -6.97 8.47
N ILE A 115 10.93 -6.11 8.83
CA ILE A 115 9.77 -6.53 9.62
C ILE A 115 8.80 -7.25 8.69
N VAL A 116 8.74 -8.58 8.82
CA VAL A 116 7.71 -9.39 8.18
C VAL A 116 6.55 -9.52 9.14
N VAL A 117 5.44 -8.84 8.84
CA VAL A 117 4.21 -8.99 9.61
C VAL A 117 3.60 -10.35 9.26
N THR A 118 3.54 -11.22 10.26
CA THR A 118 2.94 -12.55 10.12
C THR A 118 1.42 -12.47 10.16
N PRO A 119 0.68 -13.37 9.47
CA PRO A 119 -0.78 -13.35 9.50
C PRO A 119 -1.34 -13.49 10.93
N GLU A 120 -0.66 -14.24 11.80
CA GLU A 120 -1.05 -14.42 13.20
C GLU A 120 -1.01 -13.10 13.99
N GLN A 121 0.02 -12.28 13.78
CA GLN A 121 0.12 -10.95 14.40
C GLN A 121 -1.00 -10.01 13.95
N ILE A 122 -1.45 -10.16 12.70
CA ILE A 122 -2.58 -9.39 12.18
C ILE A 122 -3.88 -9.85 12.83
N GLU A 123 -4.10 -11.16 12.93
CA GLU A 123 -5.30 -11.71 13.59
C GLU A 123 -5.40 -11.26 15.05
N GLU A 124 -4.29 -11.32 15.80
CA GLU A 124 -4.23 -10.85 17.19
C GLU A 124 -4.53 -9.34 17.30
N ALA A 125 -3.89 -8.52 16.45
CA ALA A 125 -4.13 -7.08 16.41
C ALA A 125 -5.59 -6.71 16.10
N VAL A 126 -6.19 -7.43 15.15
CA VAL A 126 -7.58 -7.28 14.77
C VAL A 126 -8.50 -7.71 15.91
N GLU A 127 -8.23 -8.84 16.56
CA GLU A 127 -9.01 -9.34 17.69
C GLU A 127 -8.99 -8.33 18.85
N VAL A 128 -7.83 -7.79 19.20
CA VAL A 128 -7.70 -6.75 20.24
C VAL A 128 -8.54 -5.52 19.89
N THR A 129 -8.46 -5.06 18.63
CA THR A 129 -9.17 -3.87 18.15
C THR A 129 -10.69 -4.08 18.14
N ILE A 130 -11.15 -5.27 17.72
CA ILE A 130 -12.57 -5.67 17.75
C ILE A 130 -13.05 -5.77 19.20
N ASN A 131 -12.29 -6.40 20.09
CA ASN A 131 -12.66 -6.54 21.49
C ASN A 131 -12.79 -5.19 22.19
N ARG A 132 -11.95 -4.21 21.83
CA ARG A 132 -12.05 -2.85 22.36
C ARG A 132 -13.34 -2.13 21.98
N HIS A 133 -13.83 -2.33 20.74
CA HIS A 133 -15.07 -1.71 20.25
C HIS A 133 -16.27 -2.65 20.30
N ARG A 134 -16.13 -3.84 20.87
CA ARG A 134 -17.17 -4.87 20.96
C ARG A 134 -18.51 -4.36 21.51
N PRO A 135 -18.58 -3.54 22.58
CA PRO A 135 -19.88 -3.04 23.05
C PRO A 135 -20.58 -2.16 22.00
N GLN A 136 -19.84 -1.26 21.34
CA GLN A 136 -20.38 -0.37 20.31
C GLN A 136 -20.76 -1.14 19.03
N LEU A 137 -19.97 -2.15 18.66
CA LEU A 137 -20.27 -3.03 17.52
C LEU A 137 -21.55 -3.84 17.70
N LEU A 138 -21.87 -4.25 18.93
CA LEU A 138 -23.09 -5.01 19.24
C LEU A 138 -24.34 -4.12 19.24
N GLU A 139 -24.20 -2.87 19.67
CA GLU A 139 -25.28 -1.88 19.75
C GLU A 139 -25.61 -1.28 18.38
N GLU A 140 -24.60 -0.73 17.69
CA GLU A 140 -24.80 -0.06 16.40
C GLU A 140 -24.83 -1.04 15.22
N ARG A 141 -24.36 -2.27 15.41
CA ARG A 141 -24.29 -3.35 14.40
C ARG A 141 -23.70 -2.88 13.07
N TYR A 142 -24.57 -2.62 12.08
CA TYR A 142 -24.19 -2.21 10.72
C TYR A 142 -24.02 -0.69 10.57
N HIS A 143 -24.48 0.11 11.54
CA HIS A 143 -24.29 1.56 11.57
C HIS A 143 -22.93 1.97 12.13
N PHE A 144 -22.24 1.04 12.80
CA PHE A 144 -20.89 1.30 13.31
C PHE A 144 -19.91 1.64 12.18
N ASN A 145 -19.18 2.73 12.38
CA ASN A 145 -18.20 3.21 11.41
C ASN A 145 -16.95 2.30 11.40
N MET A 146 -16.94 1.34 10.48
CA MET A 146 -15.79 0.43 10.31
C MET A 146 -14.49 1.15 9.91
N GLY A 147 -14.57 2.40 9.43
CA GLY A 147 -13.39 3.22 9.16
C GLY A 147 -12.57 3.50 10.43
N LEU A 148 -13.20 3.50 11.61
CA LEU A 148 -12.50 3.68 12.89
C LEU A 148 -11.55 2.51 13.20
N LEU A 149 -11.99 1.28 12.91
CA LEU A 149 -11.19 0.07 13.13
C LEU A 149 -10.00 -0.01 12.15
N MET A 150 -10.19 0.49 10.93
CA MET A 150 -9.15 0.53 9.90
C MET A 150 -8.11 1.64 10.16
N GLY A 151 -8.53 2.74 10.81
CA GLY A 151 -7.66 3.87 11.14
C GLY A 151 -6.81 3.65 12.39
N GLU A 152 -7.04 2.57 13.14
CA GLU A 152 -6.15 2.20 14.23
C GLU A 152 -4.85 1.62 13.68
N ARG A 153 -3.75 2.12 14.24
CA ARG A 153 -2.35 1.87 13.83
C ARG A 153 -1.96 0.39 13.67
N ALA A 154 -2.81 -0.55 14.10
CA ALA A 154 -2.58 -1.98 14.06
C ALA A 154 -3.11 -2.65 12.77
N CYS A 155 -3.97 -1.98 12.00
CA CYS A 155 -4.76 -2.59 10.93
C CYS A 155 -4.45 -2.07 9.51
N GLU A 156 -3.41 -1.23 9.38
CA GLU A 156 -3.11 -0.52 8.13
C GLU A 156 -2.34 -1.41 7.14
N GLY A 157 -3.05 -2.11 6.27
CA GLY A 157 -2.47 -2.75 5.08
C GLY A 157 -3.06 -4.11 4.73
N ALA A 158 -4.04 -4.10 3.82
CA ALA A 158 -4.56 -5.22 3.01
C ALA A 158 -5.14 -6.48 3.70
N ALA A 159 -4.70 -6.84 4.91
CA ALA A 159 -5.00 -8.13 5.50
C ALA A 159 -6.37 -8.22 6.20
N LEU A 160 -7.01 -7.08 6.48
CA LEU A 160 -8.35 -7.12 7.06
C LEU A 160 -9.43 -7.54 6.07
N LEU A 161 -9.31 -7.32 4.75
CA LEU A 161 -10.43 -7.64 3.85
C LEU A 161 -10.75 -9.14 3.80
N SER A 162 -9.79 -10.04 4.07
CA SER A 162 -10.07 -11.48 4.20
C SER A 162 -10.64 -11.84 5.58
N SER A 163 -10.05 -11.36 6.68
CA SER A 163 -10.48 -11.71 8.05
C SER A 163 -11.75 -10.99 8.49
N HIS A 164 -12.03 -9.81 7.94
CA HIS A 164 -13.23 -9.02 8.21
C HIS A 164 -14.49 -9.67 7.63
N ALA A 165 -14.37 -10.44 6.55
CA ALA A 165 -15.48 -11.28 6.06
C ALA A 165 -15.80 -12.42 7.05
N PHE A 166 -14.78 -12.96 7.72
CA PHE A 166 -14.89 -14.03 8.70
C PHE A 166 -15.50 -13.51 10.02
N SER A 167 -14.90 -12.49 10.65
CA SER A 167 -15.36 -11.98 11.95
C SER A 167 -16.66 -11.18 11.87
N SER A 168 -16.92 -10.47 10.76
CA SER A 168 -18.23 -9.80 10.58
C SER A 168 -19.36 -10.81 10.39
N GLY A 169 -19.11 -11.97 9.79
CA GLY A 169 -20.10 -13.04 9.67
C GLY A 169 -20.52 -13.61 11.02
N VAL A 170 -19.57 -13.72 11.95
CA VAL A 170 -19.79 -14.21 13.32
C VAL A 170 -20.47 -13.17 14.21
N ILE A 171 -20.08 -11.88 14.12
CA ILE A 171 -20.60 -10.83 15.02
C ILE A 171 -21.89 -10.18 14.50
N ARG A 172 -22.01 -9.95 13.18
CA ARG A 172 -23.17 -9.22 12.60
C ARG A 172 -24.30 -10.13 12.14
N GLY A 173 -24.14 -11.46 12.26
CA GLY A 173 -25.06 -12.46 11.74
C GLY A 173 -25.11 -12.48 10.22
N SER A 174 -25.34 -13.65 9.62
CA SER A 174 -25.44 -13.81 8.17
C SER A 174 -26.48 -12.85 7.60
N ARG A 175 -26.03 -11.81 6.87
CA ARG A 175 -26.92 -11.00 6.03
C ARG A 175 -27.50 -11.95 5.00
N GLN A 176 -28.76 -12.35 5.18
CA GLN A 176 -29.61 -12.89 4.12
C GLN A 176 -29.55 -11.85 2.99
N ARG A 177 -28.65 -12.03 2.02
CA ARG A 177 -28.70 -11.29 0.77
C ARG A 177 -30.03 -11.70 0.17
N GLY A 178 -31.01 -10.81 0.24
CA GLY A 178 -32.24 -10.93 -0.52
C GLY A 178 -31.87 -11.20 -1.97
N ARG A 179 -31.96 -12.48 -2.37
CA ARG A 179 -32.07 -12.84 -3.77
C ARG A 179 -33.37 -12.22 -4.23
N SER A 180 -33.26 -11.25 -5.13
CA SER A 180 -34.39 -10.87 -5.99
C SER A 180 -34.96 -12.16 -6.64
N PRO A 181 -36.29 -12.31 -6.68
CA PRO A 181 -36.91 -13.53 -7.18
C PRO A 181 -37.03 -13.43 -8.68
N LEU A 182 -35.98 -13.72 -9.45
CA LEU A 182 -36.15 -13.99 -10.88
C LEU A 182 -35.00 -14.83 -11.42
N LYS A 183 -35.40 -16.00 -11.96
CA LYS A 183 -34.64 -16.93 -12.78
C LYS A 183 -33.60 -17.77 -12.03
N ARG A 184 -34.05 -18.95 -11.59
CA ARG A 184 -33.65 -20.22 -12.22
C ARG A 184 -34.60 -21.31 -11.76
N GLY A 185 -35.44 -21.74 -12.70
CA GLY A 185 -36.27 -22.92 -12.53
C GLY A 185 -35.40 -24.13 -12.26
N LEU A 186 -35.81 -24.87 -11.23
CA LEU A 186 -36.05 -26.31 -11.29
C LEU A 186 -35.05 -27.10 -12.16
N ALA A 187 -33.96 -27.51 -11.54
CA ALA A 187 -33.32 -28.76 -11.91
C ALA A 187 -33.19 -29.61 -10.64
N LEU A 188 -33.68 -30.84 -10.76
CA LEU A 188 -33.45 -32.00 -9.89
C LEU A 188 -34.33 -32.10 -8.64
N ALA A 189 -35.59 -32.50 -8.89
CA ALA A 189 -36.22 -33.51 -8.05
C ALA A 189 -35.54 -34.86 -8.35
N GLY A 190 -34.90 -35.44 -7.35
CA GLY A 190 -34.23 -36.73 -7.46
C GLY A 190 -33.78 -37.22 -6.09
N LEU A 191 -34.58 -38.17 -5.57
CA LEU A 191 -34.25 -39.22 -4.57
C LEU A 191 -34.58 -38.99 -3.09
N ALA A 192 -35.28 -40.03 -2.60
CA ALA A 192 -35.51 -40.49 -1.22
C ALA A 192 -36.52 -39.65 -0.40
N GLN A 193 -37.63 -40.20 0.12
CA GLN A 193 -38.02 -41.59 0.36
C GLN A 193 -39.54 -41.67 0.44
#